data_AF-A0A7R8NCF5-F1
#
_entry.id   AF-A0A7R8NCF5-F1
#
_cell.length_a   1.000
_cell.length_b   1.000
_cell.length_c   1.000
_cell.angle_alpha   90.00
_cell.angle_beta   90.00
_cell.angle_gamma   90.00
#
_symmetry.space_group_name_H-M   'P 1'
#
loop_
_entity.id
_entity.type
_entity.pdbx_description
1 polymer ?
#
loop_
_entity_poly.entity_id
_entity_poly.type
_entity_poly.pdbx_seq_one_letter_code
_entity_poly.pdbx_strand_id
1 'polypeptide(L)'
;MTHEPRTVRHRLGSGSLIDEHAPLGVDGFFQPRRAAFWLFLFFLANGAFSMMSNFYAGYRVVPTAVVLATLVWALYALPFLLFFRSLDLFEQHPPLGFAMAFAWGGFAACYLAIPVNTAVQSLSSKLVGPQFAKEWGPRWPVRSTRRLLRSLG
;
A
#
# COMPACT_ATOMS: atom_id res chain seq x y z
N MET A 1 18.77 -40.93 54.62
CA MET A 1 17.36 -40.67 54.22
C MET A 1 17.38 -39.67 53.07
N THR A 2 17.27 -40.20 51.87
CA THR A 2 17.41 -39.52 50.58
C THR A 2 16.05 -38.97 50.15
N HIS A 3 15.95 -37.66 49.93
CA HIS A 3 14.76 -37.03 49.35
C HIS A 3 14.83 -37.11 47.82
N GLU A 4 14.00 -37.97 47.21
CA GLU A 4 13.73 -37.94 45.78
C GLU A 4 12.90 -36.71 45.40
N PRO A 5 13.24 -35.98 44.32
CA PRO A 5 12.33 -35.00 43.74
C PRO A 5 11.25 -35.71 42.90
N ARG A 6 9.99 -35.57 43.30
CA ARG A 6 8.80 -36.00 42.54
C ARG A 6 8.79 -35.32 41.17
N THR A 7 9.08 -36.07 40.11
CA THR A 7 8.84 -35.65 38.74
C THR A 7 7.33 -35.61 38.49
N VAL A 8 6.74 -34.42 38.47
CA VAL A 8 5.38 -34.21 37.99
C VAL A 8 5.40 -34.37 36.47
N ARG A 9 5.09 -35.58 35.98
CA ARG A 9 4.81 -35.80 34.55
C ARG A 9 3.49 -35.09 34.22
N HIS A 10 3.56 -33.87 33.69
CA HIS A 10 2.44 -33.30 32.96
C HIS A 10 2.16 -34.19 31.74
N ARG A 11 1.05 -34.91 31.82
CA ARG A 11 0.43 -35.65 30.72
C ARG A 11 0.12 -34.63 29.62
N LEU A 12 0.93 -34.60 28.57
CA LEU A 12 0.60 -33.88 27.33
C LEU A 12 -0.65 -34.52 26.74
N GLY A 13 -1.80 -33.94 27.10
CA GLY A 13 -3.06 -34.24 26.43
C GLY A 13 -2.91 -33.87 24.96
N SER A 14 -3.25 -34.80 24.09
CA SER A 14 -3.40 -34.62 22.64
C SER A 14 -4.61 -33.73 22.32
N GLY A 15 -4.60 -32.51 22.84
CA GLY A 15 -5.51 -31.44 22.44
C GLY A 15 -4.79 -30.59 21.41
N SER A 16 -5.36 -30.47 20.22
CA SER A 16 -4.99 -29.48 19.23
C SER A 16 -5.03 -28.09 19.87
N LEU A 17 -3.88 -27.63 20.36
CA LEU A 17 -3.65 -26.22 20.59
C LEU A 17 -3.56 -25.62 19.19
N ILE A 18 -4.70 -25.09 18.74
CA ILE A 18 -4.69 -24.04 17.75
C ILE A 18 -3.77 -23.00 18.36
N ASP A 19 -2.54 -22.90 17.86
CA ASP A 19 -1.63 -21.81 18.22
C ASP A 19 -2.33 -20.53 17.75
N GLU A 20 -3.06 -19.91 18.67
CA GLU A 20 -3.92 -18.74 18.45
C GLU A 20 -3.08 -17.48 18.15
N HIS A 21 -1.76 -17.60 18.20
CA HIS A 21 -0.79 -16.54 17.96
C HIS A 21 0.36 -17.01 17.07
N ALA A 22 0.06 -17.57 15.90
CA ALA A 22 1.03 -17.48 14.81
C ALA A 22 1.31 -15.99 14.54
N PRO A 23 2.58 -15.51 14.52
CA PRO A 23 2.88 -14.12 14.22
C PRO A 23 2.30 -13.78 12.84
N LEU A 24 1.39 -12.79 12.81
CA LEU A 24 0.82 -12.22 11.58
C LEU A 24 1.96 -11.59 10.76
N GLY A 25 2.66 -12.38 9.95
CA GLY A 25 3.80 -11.87 9.18
C GLY A 25 4.76 -12.89 8.54
N VAL A 26 4.62 -14.20 8.80
CA VAL A 26 5.55 -15.23 8.27
C VAL A 26 4.94 -16.06 7.14
N ASP A 27 3.71 -15.79 6.74
CA ASP A 27 3.06 -16.50 5.63
C ASP A 27 3.69 -16.08 4.30
N GLY A 28 4.14 -17.05 3.50
CA GLY A 28 4.68 -16.78 2.16
C GLY A 28 3.69 -16.04 1.26
N PHE A 29 4.18 -15.25 0.30
CA PHE A 29 3.39 -14.43 -0.64
C PHE A 29 2.19 -15.15 -1.26
N PHE A 30 2.39 -16.40 -1.63
CA PHE A 30 1.43 -17.15 -2.42
C PHE A 30 0.34 -17.73 -1.51
N GLN A 31 -0.69 -16.92 -1.25
CA GLN A 31 -1.84 -17.29 -0.44
C GLN A 31 -3.14 -17.23 -1.26
N PRO A 32 -3.30 -18.11 -2.27
CA PRO A 32 -4.48 -18.12 -3.13
C PRO A 32 -5.79 -18.41 -2.36
N ARG A 33 -5.69 -18.93 -1.14
CA ARG A 33 -6.84 -19.18 -0.26
C ARG A 33 -7.36 -17.93 0.46
N ARG A 34 -6.60 -16.84 0.51
CA ARG A 34 -7.02 -15.60 1.19
C ARG A 34 -7.60 -14.61 0.19
N ALA A 35 -8.78 -14.05 0.50
CA ALA A 35 -9.43 -13.05 -0.34
C ALA A 35 -8.58 -11.78 -0.53
N ALA A 36 -7.82 -11.39 0.49
CA ALA A 36 -6.93 -10.23 0.43
C ALA A 36 -5.86 -10.35 -0.67
N PHE A 37 -5.36 -11.55 -0.95
CA PHE A 37 -4.39 -11.79 -2.03
C PHE A 37 -4.99 -11.47 -3.40
N TRP A 38 -6.23 -11.92 -3.65
CA TRP A 38 -6.94 -11.65 -4.89
C TRP A 38 -7.31 -10.18 -5.05
N LEU A 39 -7.72 -9.52 -3.96
CA LEU A 39 -8.02 -8.09 -3.97
C LEU A 39 -6.77 -7.27 -4.30
N PHE A 40 -5.63 -7.61 -3.69
CA PHE A 40 -4.34 -7.00 -4.01
C PHE A 40 -4.00 -7.17 -5.49
N LEU A 41 -4.10 -8.40 -6.01
CA LEU A 41 -3.77 -8.70 -7.40
C LEU A 41 -4.71 -7.97 -8.38
N PHE A 42 -6.00 -7.89 -8.05
CA PHE A 42 -6.99 -7.17 -8.83
C PHE A 42 -6.64 -5.68 -8.94
N PHE A 43 -6.35 -5.01 -7.83
CA PHE A 43 -5.98 -3.59 -7.87
C PHE A 43 -4.62 -3.36 -8.53
N LEU A 44 -3.67 -4.27 -8.33
CA LEU A 44 -2.38 -4.21 -8.99
C LEU A 44 -2.51 -4.30 -10.52
N ALA A 45 -3.28 -5.27 -11.01
CA ALA A 45 -3.51 -5.46 -12.45
C ALA A 45 -4.26 -4.27 -13.06
N ASN A 46 -5.34 -3.80 -12.42
CA ASN A 46 -6.09 -2.63 -12.90
C ASN A 46 -5.26 -1.36 -12.86
N GLY A 47 -4.46 -1.16 -11.80
CA GLY A 47 -3.59 0.00 -11.69
C GLY A 47 -2.47 -0.01 -12.71
N ALA A 48 -1.82 -1.15 -12.95
CA ALA A 48 -0.82 -1.28 -14.00
C ALA A 48 -1.42 -1.02 -15.39
N PHE A 49 -2.61 -1.56 -15.68
CA PHE A 49 -3.30 -1.32 -16.96
C PHE A 49 -3.67 0.15 -17.14
N SER A 50 -4.23 0.79 -16.11
CA SER A 50 -4.59 2.20 -16.12
C SER A 50 -3.36 3.08 -16.33
N MET A 51 -2.28 2.82 -15.59
CA MET A 51 -1.03 3.56 -15.70
C MET A 51 -0.42 3.42 -17.10
N MET A 52 -0.34 2.20 -17.63
CA MET A 52 0.18 1.97 -18.99
C MET A 52 -0.67 2.68 -20.04
N SER A 53 -2.00 2.66 -19.89
CA SER A 53 -2.91 3.37 -20.79
C SER A 53 -2.68 4.88 -20.79
N ASN A 54 -2.48 5.48 -19.61
CA ASN A 54 -2.16 6.90 -19.47
C ASN A 54 -0.79 7.26 -20.07
N PHE A 55 0.23 6.44 -19.81
CA PHE A 55 1.56 6.62 -20.38
C PHE A 55 1.55 6.50 -21.90
N TYR A 56 0.82 5.52 -22.43
CA TYR A 56 0.69 5.30 -23.86
C TYR A 56 -0.04 6.46 -24.56
N ALA A 57 -1.11 6.98 -23.94
CA ALA A 57 -1.79 8.16 -24.43
C ALA A 57 -0.85 9.38 -24.49
N GLY A 58 -0.08 9.63 -23.43
CA GLY A 58 0.92 10.71 -23.42
C GLY A 58 2.05 10.49 -24.44
N TYR A 59 2.52 9.26 -24.57
CA TYR A 59 3.61 8.89 -25.48
C TYR A 59 3.25 9.15 -26.94
N ARG A 60 1.99 8.90 -27.33
CA ARG A 60 1.50 9.20 -28.69
C ARG A 60 1.51 10.70 -29.03
N VAL A 61 1.46 11.58 -28.03
CA VAL A 61 1.41 13.04 -28.23
C VAL A 61 2.81 13.66 -28.08
N VAL A 62 3.53 13.32 -27.02
CA VAL A 62 4.86 13.91 -26.70
C VAL A 62 5.83 12.84 -26.19
N PRO A 63 6.35 11.96 -27.06
CA PRO A 63 7.09 10.76 -26.64
C PRO A 63 8.37 11.10 -25.87
N THR A 64 9.14 12.09 -26.32
CA THR A 64 10.40 12.50 -25.68
C THR A 64 10.17 13.01 -24.25
N ALA A 65 9.11 13.81 -24.04
CA ALA A 65 8.79 14.34 -22.72
C ALA A 65 8.39 13.23 -21.75
N VAL A 66 7.58 12.27 -22.20
CA VAL A 66 7.17 11.12 -21.37
C VAL A 66 8.37 10.27 -20.98
N VAL A 67 9.27 9.96 -21.92
CA VAL A 67 10.46 9.16 -21.61
C VAL A 67 11.37 9.89 -20.63
N LEU A 68 11.68 11.16 -20.88
CA LEU A 68 12.53 11.95 -19.99
C LEU A 68 11.92 12.11 -18.60
N ALA A 69 10.62 12.43 -18.51
CA ALA A 69 9.92 12.52 -17.23
C ALA A 69 9.99 11.19 -16.47
N THR A 70 9.71 10.07 -17.15
CA THR A 70 9.77 8.74 -16.53
C THR A 70 11.16 8.44 -15.98
N LEU A 71 12.21 8.71 -16.77
CA LEU A 71 13.60 8.50 -16.35
C LEU A 71 13.96 9.35 -15.15
N VAL A 72 13.67 10.66 -15.18
CA VAL A 72 13.97 11.58 -14.08
C VAL A 72 13.25 11.17 -12.81
N TRP A 73 11.96 10.82 -12.89
CA TRP A 73 11.18 10.37 -11.73
C TRP A 73 11.65 9.01 -11.19
N ALA A 74 12.04 8.08 -12.05
CA ALA A 74 12.60 6.79 -11.63
C ALA A 74 13.94 6.98 -10.90
N LEU A 75 14.83 7.80 -11.46
CA LEU A 75 16.11 8.15 -10.84
C LEU A 75 15.93 8.89 -9.52
N TYR A 76 14.92 9.73 -9.42
CA TYR A 76 14.56 10.41 -8.18
C TYR A 76 14.03 9.44 -7.12
N ALA A 77 13.17 8.49 -7.50
CA ALA A 77 12.57 7.53 -6.56
C ALA A 77 13.57 6.50 -6.03
N LEU A 78 14.56 6.09 -6.83
CA LEU A 78 15.55 5.06 -6.48
C LEU A 78 16.28 5.33 -5.15
N PRO A 79 16.87 6.53 -4.91
CA PRO A 79 17.49 6.87 -3.63
C PRO A 79 16.55 6.67 -2.43
N PHE A 80 15.26 7.03 -2.55
CA PHE A 80 14.30 6.83 -1.47
C PHE A 80 14.03 5.35 -1.22
N LEU A 81 13.89 4.54 -2.28
CA LEU A 81 13.70 3.10 -2.13
C LEU A 81 14.90 2.43 -1.47
N LEU A 82 16.11 2.83 -1.85
CA LEU A 82 17.35 2.35 -1.23
C LEU A 82 17.44 2.80 0.23
N PHE A 83 17.07 4.04 0.52
CA PHE A 83 17.02 4.56 1.88
C PHE A 83 16.02 3.78 2.75
N PHE A 84 14.78 3.56 2.29
CA PHE A 84 13.80 2.75 3.02
C PHE A 84 14.27 1.32 3.23
N ARG A 85 14.88 0.71 2.21
CA ARG A 85 15.49 -0.61 2.35
C ARG A 85 16.64 -0.61 3.37
N SER A 86 17.39 0.48 3.48
CA SER A 86 18.44 0.61 4.49
C SER A 86 17.90 0.82 5.91
N LEU A 87 16.69 1.37 6.07
CA LEU A 87 16.06 1.51 7.39
C LEU A 87 15.48 0.19 7.91
N ASP A 88 15.26 -0.78 7.03
CA ASP A 88 14.76 -2.13 7.32
C ASP A 88 15.86 -3.04 7.94
N LEU A 89 16.76 -2.45 8.73
CA LEU A 89 17.89 -3.14 9.38
C LEU A 89 17.49 -3.93 10.63
N PHE A 90 16.36 -3.58 11.26
CA PHE A 90 15.97 -4.10 12.58
C PHE A 90 14.95 -5.25 12.54
N GLU A 91 14.13 -5.37 11.49
CA GLU A 91 13.22 -6.50 11.25
C GLU A 91 13.33 -6.88 9.77
N GLN A 92 14.22 -7.83 9.43
CA GLN A 92 14.44 -8.21 8.03
C GLN A 92 13.16 -8.83 7.43
N HIS A 93 12.35 -8.00 6.78
CA HIS A 93 11.21 -8.49 6.02
C HIS A 93 11.69 -9.20 4.75
N PRO A 94 10.96 -10.25 4.31
CA PRO A 94 11.29 -10.91 3.05
C PRO A 94 11.32 -9.89 1.91
N PRO A 95 12.30 -9.93 0.99
CA PRO A 95 12.48 -8.93 -0.07
C PRO A 95 11.25 -8.80 -0.97
N LEU A 96 10.47 -9.87 -1.05
CA LEU A 96 9.20 -9.90 -1.76
C LEU A 96 8.15 -8.99 -1.09
N GLY A 97 8.09 -8.91 0.24
CA GLY A 97 7.20 -7.99 0.96
C GLY A 97 7.46 -6.53 0.61
N PHE A 98 8.74 -6.13 0.49
CA PHE A 98 9.13 -4.80 0.01
C PHE A 98 8.64 -4.55 -1.42
N ALA A 99 8.82 -5.52 -2.33
CA ALA A 99 8.35 -5.41 -3.71
C ALA A 99 6.82 -5.27 -3.78
N MET A 100 6.08 -5.95 -2.90
CA MET A 100 4.62 -5.82 -2.81
C MET A 100 4.18 -4.48 -2.26
N ALA A 101 4.85 -3.96 -1.23
CA ALA A 101 4.58 -2.64 -0.69
C ALA A 101 4.83 -1.56 -1.76
N PHE A 102 5.92 -1.70 -2.52
CA PHE A 102 6.20 -0.84 -3.66
C PHE A 102 5.13 -0.97 -4.75
N ALA A 103 4.75 -2.19 -5.13
CA ALA A 103 3.71 -2.45 -6.13
C ALA A 103 2.35 -1.90 -5.71
N TRP A 104 2.01 -1.99 -4.42
CA TRP A 104 0.80 -1.41 -3.85
C TRP A 104 0.81 0.11 -4.00
N GLY A 105 1.87 0.76 -3.53
CA GLY A 105 1.98 2.23 -3.57
C GLY A 105 2.02 2.77 -5.00
N GLY A 106 2.78 2.13 -5.90
CA GLY A 106 3.00 2.60 -7.26
C GLY A 106 1.82 2.37 -8.21
N PHE A 107 1.05 1.30 -8.02
CA PHE A 107 -0.02 0.93 -8.95
C PHE A 107 -1.41 0.97 -8.30
N ALA A 108 -1.63 0.19 -7.24
CA ALA A 108 -2.95 0.05 -6.64
C ALA A 108 -3.44 1.35 -5.99
N ALA A 109 -2.60 2.00 -5.18
CA ALA A 109 -2.94 3.26 -4.52
C ALA A 109 -3.12 4.39 -5.55
N CYS A 110 -2.25 4.46 -6.57
CA CYS A 110 -2.38 5.43 -7.65
C CYS A 110 -3.68 5.25 -8.44
N TYR A 111 -4.09 4.01 -8.72
CA TYR A 111 -5.36 3.72 -9.38
C TYR A 111 -6.57 4.22 -8.59
N LEU A 112 -6.59 3.97 -7.28
CA LEU A 112 -7.67 4.44 -6.40
C LEU A 112 -7.67 5.96 -6.23
N ALA A 113 -6.52 6.61 -6.32
CA ALA A 113 -6.43 8.06 -6.19
C ALA A 113 -7.18 8.80 -7.30
N ILE A 114 -7.28 8.24 -8.51
CA ILE A 114 -7.96 8.88 -9.65
C ILE A 114 -9.45 9.19 -9.33
N PRO A 115 -10.32 8.20 -9.05
CA PRO A 115 -11.72 8.46 -8.77
C PRO A 115 -11.92 9.28 -7.49
N VAL A 116 -11.06 9.08 -6.48
CA VAL A 116 -11.10 9.86 -5.23
C VAL A 116 -10.84 11.33 -5.52
N ASN A 117 -9.81 11.65 -6.32
CA ASN A 117 -9.49 13.02 -6.70
C ASN A 117 -10.64 13.67 -7.47
N THR A 118 -11.30 12.93 -8.37
CA THR A 118 -12.48 13.42 -9.09
C THR A 118 -13.66 13.69 -8.14
N ALA A 119 -13.93 12.79 -7.20
CA ALA A 119 -15.01 12.94 -6.22
C ALA A 119 -14.79 14.16 -5.32
N VAL A 120 -13.55 14.34 -4.81
CA VAL A 120 -13.17 15.50 -4.00
C VAL A 120 -13.33 16.79 -4.79
N GLN A 121 -12.89 16.83 -6.06
CA GLN A 121 -13.09 17.99 -6.92
C GLN A 121 -14.58 18.28 -7.14
N SER A 122 -15.41 17.26 -7.39
CA SER A 122 -16.86 17.42 -7.53
C SER A 122 -17.54 17.91 -6.24
N LEU A 123 -17.06 17.51 -5.07
CA LEU A 123 -17.59 18.01 -3.81
C LEU A 123 -17.18 19.48 -3.60
N SER A 124 -15.92 19.81 -3.90
CA SER A 124 -15.42 21.18 -3.77
C SER A 124 -16.14 22.16 -4.71
N SER A 125 -16.49 21.73 -5.93
CA SER A 125 -17.23 22.57 -6.87
C SER A 125 -18.65 22.89 -6.42
N LYS A 126 -19.30 21.95 -5.72
CA LYS A 126 -20.65 22.12 -5.16
C LYS A 126 -20.65 22.94 -3.87
N LEU A 127 -19.62 22.80 -3.04
CA LEU A 127 -19.57 23.44 -1.72
C LEU A 127 -19.03 24.87 -1.76
N VAL A 128 -18.03 25.15 -2.62
CA VAL A 128 -17.32 26.44 -2.64
C VAL A 128 -17.51 27.17 -3.96
N GLY A 129 -17.53 26.43 -5.06
CA GLY A 129 -17.82 26.96 -6.39
C GLY A 129 -16.86 26.40 -7.46
N PRO A 130 -17.26 26.45 -8.76
CA PRO A 130 -16.49 25.81 -9.83
C PRO A 130 -15.12 26.44 -10.08
N GLN A 131 -14.98 27.75 -9.93
CA GLN A 131 -13.72 28.47 -10.16
C GLN A 131 -12.68 28.09 -9.08
N PHE A 132 -13.12 28.03 -7.82
CA PHE A 132 -12.30 27.61 -6.70
C PHE A 132 -11.82 26.15 -6.85
N ALA A 133 -12.69 25.24 -7.25
CA ALA A 133 -12.33 23.83 -7.45
C ALA A 133 -11.26 23.64 -8.54
N LYS A 134 -11.31 24.45 -9.61
CA LYS A 134 -10.31 24.41 -10.69
C LYS A 134 -8.95 24.96 -10.25
N GLU A 135 -8.94 26.06 -9.50
CA GLU A 135 -7.70 26.72 -9.06
C GLU A 135 -7.04 26.01 -7.87
N TRP A 136 -7.84 25.51 -6.93
CA TRP A 136 -7.37 24.98 -5.65
C TRP A 136 -7.57 23.48 -5.48
N GLY A 137 -8.24 22.80 -6.41
CA GLY A 137 -8.45 21.35 -6.39
C GLY A 137 -7.18 20.54 -6.07
N PRO A 138 -6.00 20.87 -6.64
CA PRO A 138 -4.74 20.19 -6.30
C PRO A 138 -4.18 20.52 -4.90
N ARG A 139 -4.56 21.65 -4.28
CA ARG A 139 -3.97 22.17 -3.01
C ARG A 139 -4.81 21.92 -1.77
N TRP A 140 -6.10 21.62 -1.93
CA TRP A 140 -7.05 21.44 -0.84
C TRP A 140 -6.78 20.31 0.19
N PRO A 141 -6.13 19.16 -0.14
CA PRO A 141 -6.13 17.98 0.75
C PRO A 141 -5.58 18.20 2.16
N VAL A 142 -4.66 19.17 2.35
CA VAL A 142 -3.96 19.39 3.62
C VAL A 142 -4.87 19.91 4.74
N ARG A 143 -5.89 20.72 4.43
CA ARG A 143 -6.70 21.42 5.46
C ARG A 143 -7.95 20.65 5.88
N SER A 144 -8.52 19.87 4.97
CA SER A 144 -9.83 19.20 5.12
C SER A 144 -9.72 17.87 5.88
N THR A 145 -8.60 17.15 5.76
CA THR A 145 -8.35 15.88 6.46
C THR A 145 -8.48 16.02 7.99
N ARG A 146 -7.97 17.12 8.57
CA ARG A 146 -8.08 17.38 10.01
C ARG A 146 -9.52 17.63 10.49
N ARG A 147 -10.39 18.19 9.64
CA ARG A 147 -11.79 18.45 9.99
C ARG A 147 -12.64 17.19 9.91
N LEU A 148 -12.40 16.35 8.91
CA LEU A 148 -13.08 15.05 8.76
C LEU A 148 -12.78 14.11 9.91
N LEU A 149 -11.52 14.06 10.36
CA LEU A 149 -11.12 13.27 11.53
C LEU A 149 -11.80 13.74 12.82
N ARG A 150 -12.11 15.04 12.93
CA ARG A 150 -12.85 15.58 14.09
C ARG A 150 -14.36 15.35 14.02
N SER A 151 -14.92 15.11 12.84
CA SER A 151 -16.35 14.78 12.71
C SER A 151 -16.64 13.28 12.85
N LEU A 152 -15.60 12.45 12.78
CA LEU A 152 -15.68 10.99 12.88
C LEU A 152 -15.34 10.45 14.28
N GLY A 153 -15.13 11.35 15.26
CA GLY A 153 -14.87 11.04 16.67
C GLY A 153 -15.70 11.92 17.58
#